data_AF-R8BQC0-F1
#
_entry.id   AF-R8BQC0-F1
#
_cell.length_a   1.000
_cell.length_b   1.000
_cell.length_c   1.000
_cell.angle_alpha   90.00
_cell.angle_beta   90.00
_cell.angle_gamma   90.00
#
_symmetry.space_group_name_H-M   'P 1'
#
loop_
_entity.id
_entity.type
_entity.pdbx_description
1 polymer ?
#
loop_
_entity_poly.entity_id
_entity_poly.type
_entity_poly.pdbx_seq_one_letter_code
_entity_poly.pdbx_strand_id
1 'polypeptide(L)'
;MFRSLKIPFDPKMDNDAYEKHVSKELVVLEYSKTEILDCSIDTVGVKAAARSVHTLKLKEGDAYVVEFCWFLHFTDDGSKIKKITQFVDATGGSAFLAAMKEVVSKEPKTE
;
A
#
# COMPACT_ATOMS: atom_id res chain seq x y z
N MET A 1 -0.39 18.16 -6.41
CA MET A 1 -1.29 17.21 -7.09
C MET A 1 -2.32 16.60 -6.13
N PHE A 2 -1.99 16.12 -4.93
CA PHE A 2 -2.99 15.62 -3.95
C PHE A 2 -3.96 16.66 -3.38
N ARG A 3 -3.65 17.95 -3.50
CA ARG A 3 -4.50 19.07 -3.04
C ARG A 3 -5.75 19.30 -3.91
N SER A 4 -5.77 18.84 -5.16
CA SER A 4 -6.90 19.07 -6.09
C SER A 4 -8.02 18.04 -5.98
N LEU A 5 -7.81 16.93 -5.25
CA LEU A 5 -8.78 15.83 -5.15
C LEU A 5 -9.61 15.82 -3.85
N LYS A 6 -9.34 16.73 -2.90
CA LYS A 6 -10.05 16.84 -1.60
C LYS A 6 -10.22 15.51 -0.83
N ILE A 7 -9.40 14.50 -1.11
CA ILE A 7 -9.35 13.26 -0.34
C ILE A 7 -8.53 13.57 0.92
N PRO A 8 -9.04 13.32 2.14
CA PRO A 8 -8.23 13.44 3.35
C PRO A 8 -7.13 12.39 3.28
N PHE A 9 -5.94 12.81 2.85
CA PHE A 9 -4.72 12.04 3.02
C PHE A 9 -4.23 12.34 4.43
N ASP A 10 -4.29 11.36 5.33
CA ASP A 10 -3.51 11.44 6.55
C ASP A 10 -2.08 10.98 6.20
N PRO A 11 -1.10 11.90 6.14
CA PRO A 11 0.26 11.56 5.73
C PRO A 11 0.99 10.66 6.74
N LYS A 12 0.39 10.36 7.89
CA LYS A 12 0.99 9.55 8.94
C LYS A 12 -0.04 8.56 9.46
N MET A 13 0.22 7.28 9.25
CA MET A 13 -0.56 6.19 9.85
C MET A 13 0.30 5.52 10.91
N ASP A 14 -0.27 5.30 12.09
CA ASP A 14 0.29 4.36 13.06
C ASP A 14 -0.12 2.92 12.69
N ASN A 15 0.34 1.95 13.48
CA ASN A 15 0.09 0.54 13.20
C ASN A 15 -1.41 0.20 13.21
N ASP A 16 -2.17 0.75 14.17
CA ASP A 16 -3.61 0.48 14.30
C ASP A 16 -4.40 1.05 13.11
N ALA A 17 -4.06 2.26 12.67
CA ALA A 17 -4.66 2.87 11.49
C ALA A 17 -4.30 2.09 10.22
N TYR A 18 -3.05 1.64 10.10
CA TYR A 18 -2.58 0.82 8.99
C TYR A 18 -3.29 -0.53 8.93
N GLU A 19 -3.39 -1.24 10.05
CA GLU A 19 -4.08 -2.53 10.14
C GLU A 19 -5.56 -2.40 9.76
N LYS A 20 -6.24 -1.36 10.26
CA LYS A 20 -7.64 -1.06 9.89
C LYS A 20 -7.81 -0.74 8.40
N HIS A 21 -6.82 -0.10 7.79
CA HIS A 21 -6.85 0.21 6.36
C HIS A 21 -6.67 -1.07 5.54
N VAL A 22 -5.59 -1.82 5.76
CA VAL A 22 -5.27 -3.05 5.03
C VAL A 22 -6.35 -4.11 5.21
N SER A 23 -6.93 -4.23 6.40
CA SER A 23 -8.01 -5.21 6.66
C SER A 23 -9.20 -5.02 5.73
N LYS A 24 -9.53 -3.78 5.34
CA LYS A 24 -10.61 -3.51 4.37
C LYS A 24 -10.24 -3.95 2.96
N GLU A 25 -8.96 -3.85 2.59
CA GLU A 25 -8.46 -4.28 1.29
C GLU A 25 -8.46 -5.82 1.19
N LEU A 26 -8.02 -6.50 2.25
CA LEU A 26 -7.93 -7.96 2.30
C LEU A 26 -9.27 -8.67 2.10
N VAL A 27 -10.39 -8.05 2.50
CA VAL A 27 -11.72 -8.63 2.33
C VAL A 27 -12.14 -8.68 0.86
N VAL A 28 -11.71 -7.73 0.03
CA VAL A 28 -12.12 -7.63 -1.38
C VAL A 28 -11.07 -8.13 -2.37
N LEU A 29 -9.83 -8.35 -1.92
CA LEU A 29 -8.76 -8.92 -2.73
C LEU A 29 -8.94 -10.44 -2.86
N GLU A 30 -8.82 -10.93 -4.09
CA GLU A 30 -8.68 -12.35 -4.42
C GLU A 30 -7.20 -12.76 -4.44
N TYR A 31 -6.35 -11.87 -4.93
CA TYR A 31 -4.95 -12.14 -5.17
C TYR A 31 -4.10 -10.88 -4.95
N SER A 32 -2.93 -11.08 -4.37
CA SER A 32 -1.90 -10.06 -4.25
C SER A 32 -0.53 -10.71 -4.47
N LYS A 33 0.25 -10.15 -5.39
CA LYS A 33 1.65 -10.50 -5.63
C LYS A 33 2.49 -9.24 -5.56
N THR A 34 3.60 -9.33 -4.86
CA THR A 34 4.61 -8.26 -4.82
C THR A 34 5.91 -8.79 -5.39
N GLU A 35 6.50 -8.03 -6.31
CA GLU A 35 7.82 -8.28 -6.88
C GLU A 35 8.72 -7.11 -6.52
N ILE A 36 9.86 -7.39 -5.86
CA ILE A 36 10.89 -6.39 -5.58
C ILE A 36 11.77 -6.28 -6.83
N LEU A 37 11.80 -5.11 -7.45
CA LEU A 37 12.59 -4.87 -8.66
C LEU A 37 14.06 -4.61 -8.32
N ASP A 38 14.30 -3.77 -7.31
CA ASP A 38 15.62 -3.49 -6.76
C ASP A 38 15.51 -3.04 -5.31
N CYS A 39 16.64 -3.13 -4.61
CA CYS A 39 16.80 -2.62 -3.27
C CYS A 39 18.19 -2.01 -3.06
N SER A 40 18.28 -1.08 -2.12
CA SER A 40 19.51 -0.47 -1.63
C SER A 40 19.49 -0.51 -0.11
N ILE A 41 20.60 -0.91 0.50
CA ILE A 41 20.72 -1.10 1.95
C ILE A 41 21.83 -0.20 2.48
N ASP A 42 21.51 0.61 3.48
CA ASP A 42 22.45 1.40 4.26
C ASP A 42 22.58 0.75 5.65
N THR A 43 23.62 -0.06 5.81
CA THR A 43 23.87 -0.81 7.05
C THR A 43 24.32 0.07 8.20
N VAL A 44 24.99 1.19 7.92
CA VAL A 44 25.45 2.14 8.95
C VAL A 44 24.29 3.00 9.45
N GLY A 45 23.47 3.50 8.53
CA GLY A 45 22.28 4.27 8.86
C GLY A 45 21.06 3.45 9.25
N VAL A 46 21.16 2.11 9.18
CA VAL A 46 20.12 1.14 9.54
C VAL A 46 18.82 1.42 8.77
N LYS A 47 18.95 1.53 7.45
CA LYS A 47 17.89 1.91 6.50
C LYS A 47 17.95 1.07 5.23
N ALA A 48 16.84 1.03 4.50
CA ALA A 48 16.78 0.50 3.15
C ALA A 48 15.85 1.33 2.26
N ALA A 49 16.05 1.23 0.96
CA ALA A 49 15.09 1.66 -0.04
C ALA A 49 14.81 0.51 -1.01
N ALA A 50 13.60 0.42 -1.53
CA ALA A 50 13.25 -0.60 -2.51
C ALA A 50 12.20 -0.10 -3.49
N ARG A 51 12.25 -0.59 -4.72
CA ARG A 51 11.16 -0.45 -5.69
C ARG A 51 10.44 -1.78 -5.82
N SER A 52 9.12 -1.74 -5.86
CA SER A 52 8.30 -2.93 -6.08
C SER A 52 7.15 -2.69 -7.03
N VAL A 53 6.71 -3.78 -7.64
CA VAL A 53 5.48 -3.88 -8.43
C VAL A 53 4.51 -4.76 -7.68
N HIS A 54 3.28 -4.27 -7.48
CA HIS A 54 2.21 -4.98 -6.83
C HIS A 54 1.14 -5.31 -7.87
N THR A 55 0.88 -6.60 -8.08
CA THR A 55 -0.23 -7.08 -8.90
C THR A 55 -1.37 -7.51 -7.98
N LEU A 56 -2.49 -6.80 -8.06
CA LEU A 56 -3.63 -6.91 -7.16
C LEU A 56 -4.88 -7.31 -7.96
N LYS A 57 -5.58 -8.37 -7.56
CA LYS A 57 -6.84 -8.78 -8.20
C LYS A 57 -7.96 -8.69 -7.18
N LEU A 58 -9.06 -8.05 -7.57
CA LEU A 58 -10.29 -8.01 -6.78
C LEU A 58 -11.16 -9.24 -7.10
N LYS A 59 -11.96 -9.72 -6.13
CA LYS A 59 -12.80 -10.93 -6.24
C LYS A 59 -13.74 -10.97 -7.45
N GLU A 60 -14.17 -9.82 -7.95
CA GLU A 60 -15.09 -9.70 -9.09
C GLU A 60 -14.60 -8.69 -10.14
N GLY A 61 -13.28 -8.58 -10.35
CA GLY A 61 -12.75 -7.57 -11.25
C GLY A 61 -11.39 -7.87 -11.88
N ASP A 62 -10.89 -6.87 -12.59
CA ASP A 62 -9.60 -6.92 -13.27
C ASP A 62 -8.42 -6.96 -12.28
N ALA A 63 -7.26 -7.36 -12.81
CA ALA A 63 -6.00 -7.21 -12.12
C ALA A 63 -5.46 -5.78 -12.33
N TYR A 64 -4.98 -5.19 -11.25
CA TYR A 64 -4.36 -3.88 -11.20
C TYR A 64 -2.87 -4.04 -10.92
N VAL A 65 -2.07 -3.20 -11.56
CA VAL A 65 -0.63 -3.10 -11.30
C VAL A 65 -0.36 -1.75 -10.65
N VAL A 66 0.29 -1.76 -9.50
CA VAL A 66 0.65 -0.56 -8.75
C VAL A 66 2.12 -0.61 -8.39
N GLU A 67 2.85 0.45 -8.72
CA GLU A 67 4.27 0.56 -8.39
C GLU A 67 4.48 1.35 -7.09
N PHE A 68 5.46 0.91 -6.30
CA PHE A 68 5.81 1.53 -5.04
C PHE A 68 7.32 1.80 -4.95
N CYS A 69 7.66 2.92 -4.32
CA CYS A 69 8.99 3.18 -3.78
C CYS A 69 8.90 3.23 -2.26
N TRP A 70 9.69 2.39 -1.60
CA TRP A 70 9.74 2.23 -0.16
C TRP A 70 11.01 2.82 0.39
N PHE A 71 10.91 3.52 1.53
CA PHE A 71 12.03 3.89 2.37
C PHE A 71 11.77 3.37 3.79
N LEU A 72 12.61 2.45 4.22
CA LEU A 72 12.50 1.71 5.46
C LEU A 72 13.55 2.21 6.43
N HIS A 73 13.11 2.57 7.64
CA HIS A 73 13.99 2.81 8.77
C HIS A 73 13.80 1.67 9.75
N PHE A 74 14.88 1.01 10.15
CA PHE A 74 14.81 -0.11 11.09
C PHE A 74 15.06 0.35 12.53
N THR A 75 14.80 -0.53 13.49
CA THR A 75 15.28 -0.40 14.87
C THR A 75 16.81 -0.47 14.92
N ASP A 76 17.44 0.00 15.99
CA ASP A 76 18.91 0.10 16.08
C ASP A 76 19.61 -1.27 15.92
N ASP A 77 18.94 -2.36 16.31
CA ASP A 77 19.38 -3.75 16.12
C ASP A 77 19.04 -4.34 14.74
N GLY A 78 18.38 -3.57 13.88
CA GLY A 78 17.94 -3.96 12.53
C GLY A 78 16.81 -4.98 12.48
N SER A 79 16.25 -5.42 13.62
CA SER A 79 15.33 -6.56 13.67
C SER A 79 13.90 -6.25 13.22
N LYS A 80 13.49 -4.98 13.30
CA LYS A 80 12.13 -4.53 12.97
C LYS A 80 12.15 -3.24 12.17
N ILE A 81 11.07 -2.98 11.44
CA ILE A 81 10.84 -1.69 10.80
C ILE A 81 10.25 -0.73 11.84
N LYS A 82 10.89 0.43 12.03
CA LYS A 82 10.46 1.52 12.92
C LYS A 82 9.62 2.55 12.19
N LYS A 83 9.88 2.78 10.90
CA LYS A 83 9.14 3.73 10.06
C LYS A 83 9.20 3.31 8.60
N ILE A 84 8.08 3.44 7.92
CA ILE A 84 7.96 3.33 6.46
C ILE A 84 7.62 4.70 5.91
N THR A 85 8.30 5.11 4.83
CA THR A 85 7.81 6.15 3.92
C THR A 85 7.58 5.49 2.58
N GLN A 86 6.34 5.56 2.10
CA GLN A 86 5.94 4.95 0.83
C GLN A 86 5.55 6.04 -0.17
N PHE A 87 5.97 5.86 -1.42
CA PHE A 87 5.47 6.60 -2.56
C PHE A 87 4.80 5.60 -3.50
N VAL A 88 3.62 5.95 -3.97
CA VAL A 88 2.80 5.11 -4.84
C VAL A 88 2.66 5.81 -6.17
N ASP A 89 2.71 5.07 -7.28
CA ASP A 89 2.25 5.62 -8.55
C ASP A 89 0.80 6.10 -8.39
N ALA A 90 0.61 7.41 -8.59
CA ALA A 90 -0.67 8.06 -8.40
C ALA A 90 -1.72 7.53 -9.38
N THR A 91 -1.32 7.15 -10.59
CA THR A 91 -2.23 6.65 -11.63
C THR A 91 -2.74 5.26 -11.27
N GLY A 92 -1.84 4.29 -11.10
CA GLY A 92 -2.18 2.92 -10.72
C GLY A 92 -2.89 2.87 -9.36
N GLY A 93 -2.40 3.60 -8.37
CA GLY A 93 -3.00 3.66 -7.04
C GLY A 93 -4.42 4.24 -7.06
N SER A 94 -4.67 5.30 -7.83
CA SER A 94 -6.01 5.89 -7.92
C SER A 94 -7.00 4.97 -8.64
N ALA A 95 -6.56 4.28 -9.70
CA ALA A 95 -7.38 3.32 -10.41
C ALA A 95 -7.78 2.15 -9.52
N PHE A 96 -6.83 1.59 -8.77
CA PHE A 96 -7.08 0.51 -7.82
C PHE A 96 -8.05 0.95 -6.71
N LEU A 97 -7.85 2.13 -6.10
CA LEU A 97 -8.73 2.64 -5.05
C LEU A 97 -10.16 2.90 -5.55
N ALA A 98 -10.32 3.35 -6.80
CA ALA A 98 -11.64 3.53 -7.39
C ALA A 98 -12.36 2.18 -7.55
N ALA A 99 -11.66 1.18 -8.12
CA ALA A 99 -12.20 -0.17 -8.30
C ALA A 99 -12.59 -0.83 -6.97
N MET A 100 -11.75 -0.69 -5.94
CA MET A 100 -12.05 -1.17 -4.60
C MET A 100 -13.34 -0.59 -4.02
N LYS A 101 -13.56 0.73 -4.16
CA LYS A 101 -14.78 1.38 -3.64
C LYS A 101 -16.03 0.82 -4.30
N GLU A 102 -15.98 0.54 -5.60
CA GLU A 102 -17.09 -0.08 -6.33
C GLU A 102 -17.39 -1.48 -5.78
N VAL A 103 -16.38 -2.31 -5.54
CA VAL A 103 -16.58 -3.67 -4.97
C VAL A 103 -17.15 -3.60 -3.55
N VAL A 104 -16.56 -2.78 -2.67
CA VAL A 104 -17.05 -2.61 -1.29
C VAL A 104 -18.49 -2.07 -1.26
N SER A 105 -18.88 -1.24 -2.23
CA SER A 105 -20.25 -0.71 -2.29
C SER A 105 -21.30 -1.76 -2.69
N LYS A 106 -20.87 -2.84 -3.36
CA LYS A 106 -21.72 -3.93 -3.86
C LYS A 106 -21.80 -5.11 -2.89
N GLU A 107 -20.84 -5.26 -1.97
CA GLU A 107 -20.92 -6.30 -0.95
C GLU A 107 -22.15 -6.06 -0.04
N PRO A 108 -23.01 -7.08 0.16
CA PRO A 108 -24.14 -6.95 1.07
C PRO A 108 -23.60 -6.70 2.47
N LYS A 109 -24.06 -5.62 3.11
CA LYS A 109 -23.79 -5.37 4.52
C LYS A 109 -24.41 -6.50 5.32
N THR A 110 -23.59 -7.43 5.81
CA THR A 110 -23.99 -8.36 6.86
C THR A 110 -24.35 -7.55 8.10
N GLU A 111 -25.64 -7.55 8.45
CA GLU A 111 -26.18 -7.04 9.72
C GLU A 111 -25.67 -7.84 10.92
#